data_AF-A0A7V6A172-F1
#
_entry.id   AF-A0A7V6A172-F1
#
_cell.length_a   1.000
_cell.length_b   1.000
_cell.length_c   1.000
_cell.angle_alpha   90.00
_cell.angle_beta   90.00
_cell.angle_gamma   90.00
#
_symmetry.space_group_name_H-M   'P 1'
#
loop_
_entity.id
_entity.type
_entity.pdbx_description
1 polymer ?
#
loop_
_entity_poly.entity_id
_entity_poly.type
_entity_poly.pdbx_seq_one_letter_code
_entity_poly.pdbx_strand_id
1 'polypeptide(L)'
;MEVSLEAKRVIIQYSSGLPLLMHEIGDATFWRDTDGRIDENDALNGVLDAAEKVDEKYLDPKVYRAIRSDRYISIFRKLGEDSIPQSFKKKNLESRLTESEKKVFHNFLRKMIELGVIERERERGSYRFVNEIYPIYIWMESSKREKK
;
A
#
# COMPACT_ATOMS: atom_id res chain seq x y z
N MET A 1 2.71 29.60 4.20
CA MET A 1 2.38 28.17 4.19
C MET A 1 1.48 27.87 5.37
N GLU A 2 0.20 27.67 5.11
CA GLU A 2 -0.76 27.16 6.10
C GLU A 2 -1.03 25.68 5.81
N VAL A 3 -1.26 24.86 6.84
CA VAL A 3 -1.63 23.44 6.68
C VAL A 3 -2.89 23.17 7.46
N SER A 4 -3.95 22.75 6.77
CA SER A 4 -5.25 22.47 7.38
C SER A 4 -5.18 21.29 8.37
N LEU A 5 -6.17 21.17 9.26
CA LEU A 5 -6.23 20.05 10.19
C LEU A 5 -6.52 18.74 9.47
N GLU A 6 -7.31 18.80 8.42
CA GLU A 6 -7.67 17.69 7.55
C GLU A 6 -6.43 17.15 6.83
N ALA A 7 -5.63 18.03 6.24
CA ALA A 7 -4.34 17.68 5.64
C ALA A 7 -3.41 16.98 6.64
N LYS A 8 -3.29 17.51 7.86
CA LYS A 8 -2.46 16.89 8.92
C LYS A 8 -2.94 15.49 9.26
N ARG A 9 -4.26 15.26 9.33
CA ARG A 9 -4.81 13.92 9.60
C ARG A 9 -4.43 12.92 8.51
N VAL A 10 -4.54 13.32 7.24
CA VAL A 10 -4.13 12.49 6.10
C VAL A 10 -2.65 12.12 6.19
N ILE A 11 -1.77 13.10 6.40
CA ILE A 11 -0.32 12.87 6.48
C ILE A 11 0.03 11.96 7.67
N ILE A 12 -0.56 12.19 8.85
CA ILE A 12 -0.34 11.35 10.05
C ILE A 12 -0.81 9.91 9.81
N GLN A 13 -1.99 9.74 9.22
CA GLN A 13 -2.56 8.43 8.94
C GLN A 13 -1.65 7.63 8.00
N TYR A 14 -1.32 8.20 6.84
CA TYR A 14 -0.57 7.47 5.80
C TYR A 14 0.93 7.36 6.06
N SER A 15 1.50 8.20 6.92
CA SER A 15 2.84 7.97 7.44
C SER A 15 2.90 6.80 8.43
N SER A 16 1.77 6.45 9.05
CA SER A 16 1.66 5.42 10.10
C SER A 16 2.72 5.57 11.21
N GLY A 17 3.10 6.81 11.52
CA GLY A 17 4.12 7.13 12.52
C GLY A 17 5.56 6.84 12.11
N LEU A 18 5.83 6.50 10.85
CA LEU A 18 7.20 6.32 10.34
C LEU A 18 7.77 7.68 9.91
N PRO A 19 8.85 8.18 10.56
CA PRO A 19 9.42 9.50 10.24
C PRO A 19 9.83 9.65 8.78
N LEU A 20 10.29 8.56 8.15
CA LEU A 20 10.62 8.54 6.73
C LEU A 20 9.39 8.81 5.85
N LEU A 21 8.28 8.10 6.08
CA LEU A 21 7.06 8.31 5.28
C LEU A 21 6.47 9.69 5.53
N MET A 22 6.51 10.16 6.78
CA MET A 22 6.14 11.53 7.13
C MET A 22 6.94 12.55 6.31
N HIS A 23 8.25 12.34 6.16
CA HIS A 23 9.10 13.22 5.37
C HIS A 23 8.79 13.14 3.88
N GLU A 24 8.68 11.95 3.29
CA GLU A 24 8.40 11.78 1.85
C GLU A 24 7.02 12.35 1.47
N ILE A 25 5.99 12.11 2.28
CA ILE A 25 4.65 12.68 2.10
C ILE A 25 4.71 14.20 2.26
N GLY A 26 5.37 14.70 3.31
CA GLY A 26 5.50 16.13 3.57
C GLY A 26 6.20 16.89 2.44
N ASP A 27 7.32 16.36 1.93
CA ASP A 27 8.05 16.93 0.81
C ASP A 27 7.20 16.93 -0.47
N ALA A 28 6.53 15.80 -0.77
CA ALA A 28 5.67 15.71 -1.94
C ALA A 28 4.51 16.71 -1.89
N THR A 29 3.82 16.80 -0.75
CA THR A 29 2.73 17.77 -0.55
C THR A 29 3.24 19.21 -0.64
N PHE A 30 4.38 19.52 -0.01
CA PHE A 30 4.97 20.87 -0.03
C PHE A 30 5.27 21.36 -1.44
N TRP A 31 5.88 20.51 -2.29
CA TRP A 31 6.26 20.90 -3.65
C TRP A 31 5.08 20.97 -4.61
N ARG A 32 3.94 20.38 -4.25
CA ARG A 32 2.72 20.37 -5.05
C ARG A 32 1.81 21.56 -4.76
N ASP A 33 1.94 22.18 -3.59
CA ASP A 33 1.18 23.37 -3.23
C ASP A 33 1.44 24.52 -4.21
N THR A 34 0.37 25.19 -4.63
CA THR A 34 0.41 26.30 -5.58
C THR A 34 -0.22 27.59 -5.05
N ASP A 35 -0.95 27.53 -3.94
CA ASP A 35 -1.68 28.67 -3.38
C ASP A 35 -1.19 29.07 -1.97
N GLY A 36 -0.25 28.32 -1.40
CA GLY A 36 0.35 28.59 -0.09
C GLY A 36 -0.45 27.99 1.07
N ARG A 37 -1.48 27.19 0.79
CA ARG A 37 -2.38 26.54 1.74
C ARG A 37 -2.55 25.06 1.39
N ILE A 38 -1.89 24.20 2.14
CA ILE A 38 -2.03 22.75 2.01
C ILE A 38 -3.38 22.31 2.61
N ASP A 39 -4.26 21.83 1.75
CA ASP A 39 -5.56 21.25 2.12
C ASP A 39 -5.56 19.70 2.07
N GLU A 40 -6.74 19.09 2.28
CA GLU A 40 -6.90 17.64 2.27
C GLU A 40 -6.56 17.02 0.90
N ASN A 41 -6.92 17.68 -0.20
CA ASN A 41 -6.64 17.20 -1.54
C ASN A 41 -5.14 17.27 -1.85
N ASP A 42 -4.46 18.33 -1.41
CA ASP A 42 -3.00 18.42 -1.55
C ASP A 42 -2.29 17.31 -0.77
N ALA A 43 -2.75 17.04 0.45
CA ALA A 43 -2.22 15.95 1.26
C ALA A 43 -2.45 14.58 0.60
N LEU A 44 -3.64 14.30 0.09
CA LEU A 44 -3.94 13.05 -0.61
C LEU A 44 -3.10 12.87 -1.88
N ASN A 45 -2.93 13.94 -2.67
CA ASN A 45 -2.08 13.89 -3.85
C ASN A 45 -0.60 13.69 -3.48
N GLY A 46 -0.12 14.34 -2.42
CA GLY A 46 1.24 14.13 -1.91
C GLY A 46 1.46 12.71 -1.39
N VAL A 47 0.45 12.07 -0.79
CA VAL A 47 0.52 10.65 -0.43
C VAL A 47 0.70 9.77 -1.67
N LEU A 48 -0.01 10.04 -2.77
CA LEU A 48 0.13 9.29 -4.01
C LEU A 48 1.53 9.47 -4.62
N ASP A 49 2.04 10.70 -4.68
CA ASP A 49 3.41 10.99 -5.16
C ASP A 49 4.48 10.32 -4.29
N ALA A 50 4.31 10.37 -2.97
CA ALA A 50 5.22 9.75 -2.02
C ALA A 50 5.19 8.22 -2.17
N ALA A 51 4.02 7.62 -2.40
CA ALA A 51 3.90 6.20 -2.67
C ALA A 51 4.69 5.79 -3.94
N GLU A 52 4.73 6.62 -4.98
CA GLU A 52 5.57 6.36 -6.17
C GLU A 52 7.07 6.44 -5.85
N LYS A 53 7.49 7.41 -5.03
CA LYS A 53 8.92 7.58 -4.66
C LYS A 53 9.41 6.52 -3.67
N VAL A 54 8.55 6.12 -2.74
CA VAL A 54 8.83 5.09 -1.73
C VAL A 54 8.93 3.71 -2.37
N ASP A 55 8.16 3.47 -3.45
CA ASP A 55 8.23 2.25 -4.26
C ASP A 55 9.67 1.93 -4.70
N GLU A 56 10.29 2.89 -5.40
CA GLU A 56 11.60 2.73 -6.04
C GLU A 56 12.74 2.49 -5.03
N LYS A 57 12.61 2.99 -3.80
CA LYS A 57 13.68 2.98 -2.80
C LYS A 57 13.53 1.94 -1.69
N TYR A 58 12.30 1.54 -1.32
CA TYR A 58 12.07 0.78 -0.08
C TYR A 58 11.21 -0.47 -0.25
N LEU A 59 10.26 -0.45 -1.18
CA LEU A 59 9.33 -1.55 -1.43
C LEU A 59 9.90 -2.56 -2.42
N ASP A 60 10.53 -2.09 -3.50
CA ASP A 60 11.12 -2.94 -4.55
C ASP A 60 12.19 -3.94 -4.02
N PRO A 61 13.13 -3.56 -3.13
CA PRO A 61 14.16 -4.50 -2.67
C PRO A 61 13.64 -5.60 -1.74
N LYS A 62 12.65 -5.31 -0.88
CA LYS A 62 12.15 -6.26 0.13
C LYS A 62 10.99 -7.10 -0.39
N VAL A 63 10.04 -6.49 -1.09
CA VAL A 63 8.81 -7.16 -1.52
C VAL A 63 9.01 -7.74 -2.91
N TYR A 64 9.32 -6.94 -3.93
CA TYR A 64 9.39 -7.42 -5.32
C TYR A 64 10.49 -8.42 -5.60
N ARG A 65 11.69 -8.23 -5.02
CA ARG A 65 12.73 -9.28 -5.12
C ARG A 65 12.27 -10.61 -4.53
N ALA A 66 11.42 -10.57 -3.50
CA ALA A 66 10.90 -11.75 -2.83
C ALA A 66 9.65 -12.36 -3.49
N ILE A 67 8.92 -11.59 -4.31
CA ILE A 67 7.67 -12.01 -4.97
C ILE A 67 7.76 -12.13 -6.50
N ARG A 68 8.96 -12.23 -7.09
CA ARG A 68 9.20 -12.28 -8.56
C ARG A 68 8.42 -13.33 -9.36
N SER A 69 7.80 -14.31 -8.71
CA SER A 69 6.93 -15.27 -9.39
C SER A 69 5.70 -14.56 -9.95
N ASP A 70 5.39 -14.75 -11.23
CA ASP A 70 4.18 -14.21 -11.87
C ASP A 70 2.91 -14.50 -11.07
N ARG A 71 2.80 -15.70 -10.48
CA ARG A 71 1.69 -16.09 -9.61
C ARG A 71 1.61 -15.26 -8.32
N TYR A 72 2.74 -14.90 -7.71
CA TYR A 72 2.75 -14.10 -6.49
C TYR A 72 2.40 -12.65 -6.82
N ILE A 73 2.93 -12.12 -7.92
CA ILE A 73 2.57 -10.79 -8.44
C ILE A 73 1.06 -10.74 -8.72
N SER A 74 0.50 -11.76 -9.35
CA SER A 74 -0.94 -11.83 -9.64
C SER A 74 -1.80 -11.85 -8.36
N ILE A 75 -1.44 -12.67 -7.36
CA ILE A 75 -2.12 -12.67 -6.05
C ILE A 75 -1.98 -11.31 -5.35
N PHE A 76 -0.79 -10.72 -5.39
CA PHE A 76 -0.50 -9.43 -4.79
C PHE A 76 -1.34 -8.31 -5.42
N ARG A 77 -1.53 -8.32 -6.74
CA ARG A 77 -2.42 -7.37 -7.42
C ARG A 77 -3.87 -7.52 -7.01
N LYS A 78 -4.37 -8.76 -6.98
CA LYS A 78 -5.75 -9.03 -6.52
C LYS A 78 -5.99 -8.54 -5.09
N LEU A 79 -4.97 -8.56 -4.25
CA LEU A 79 -5.05 -8.00 -2.90
C LEU A 79 -5.31 -6.48 -2.89
N GLY A 80 -4.92 -5.73 -3.94
CA GLY A 80 -5.16 -4.28 -4.04
C GLY A 80 -6.24 -3.83 -5.02
N GLU A 81 -6.93 -4.74 -5.70
CA GLU A 81 -8.06 -4.39 -6.61
C GLU A 81 -9.32 -3.92 -5.84
N ASP A 82 -9.47 -4.28 -4.56
CA ASP A 82 -10.54 -3.74 -3.70
C ASP A 82 -10.07 -2.45 -3.02
N SER A 83 -11.01 -1.53 -2.73
CA SER A 83 -10.76 -0.25 -2.02
C SER A 83 -9.74 -0.43 -0.89
N ILE A 84 -8.61 0.30 -0.94
CA ILE A 84 -7.42 0.27 -0.05
C ILE A 84 -7.78 -0.22 1.37
N PRO A 85 -7.84 -1.54 1.63
CA PRO A 85 -8.43 -2.01 2.86
C PRO A 85 -7.31 -2.18 3.88
N GLN A 86 -7.43 -1.54 5.05
CA GLN A 86 -6.50 -1.74 6.16
C GLN A 86 -6.39 -3.23 6.56
N SER A 87 -7.46 -4.01 6.34
CA SER A 87 -7.54 -5.44 6.66
C SER A 87 -8.30 -6.23 5.60
N PHE A 88 -8.03 -7.54 5.50
CA PHE A 88 -8.71 -8.44 4.57
C PHE A 88 -8.92 -9.83 5.15
N LYS A 89 -9.96 -10.51 4.66
CA LYS A 89 -10.22 -11.93 4.95
C LYS A 89 -9.56 -12.81 3.91
N LYS A 90 -8.87 -13.87 4.37
CA LYS A 90 -8.31 -14.92 3.50
C LYS A 90 -9.32 -15.44 2.50
N LYS A 91 -10.54 -15.74 2.96
CA LYS A 91 -11.61 -16.33 2.14
C LYS A 91 -12.01 -15.42 0.98
N ASN A 92 -12.07 -14.11 1.20
CA ASN A 92 -12.47 -13.14 0.18
C ASN A 92 -11.40 -13.03 -0.91
N LEU A 93 -10.12 -12.96 -0.52
CA LEU A 93 -9.03 -12.98 -1.50
C LEU A 93 -8.98 -14.33 -2.23
N GLU A 94 -9.12 -15.44 -1.52
CA GLU A 94 -9.09 -16.80 -2.08
C GLU A 94 -10.17 -17.05 -3.13
N SER A 95 -11.37 -16.47 -2.98
CA SER A 95 -12.45 -16.58 -3.97
C SER A 95 -12.14 -15.92 -5.32
N ARG A 96 -11.14 -15.04 -5.37
CA ARG A 96 -10.72 -14.31 -6.58
C ARG A 96 -9.49 -14.95 -7.24
N LEU A 97 -8.93 -15.99 -6.61
CA LEU A 97 -7.77 -16.70 -7.12
C LEU A 97 -8.18 -17.79 -8.12
N THR A 98 -7.37 -17.95 -9.16
CA THR A 98 -7.38 -19.11 -10.06
C THR A 98 -6.86 -20.35 -9.34
N GLU A 99 -7.10 -21.53 -9.90
CA GLU A 99 -6.62 -22.79 -9.34
C GLU A 99 -5.09 -22.86 -9.23
N SER A 100 -4.36 -22.20 -10.14
CA SER A 100 -2.89 -22.14 -10.09
C SER A 100 -2.36 -21.23 -8.97
N GLU A 101 -3.10 -20.17 -8.65
CA GLU A 101 -2.80 -19.23 -7.57
C GLU A 101 -3.17 -19.81 -6.20
N LYS A 102 -4.33 -20.48 -6.08
CA LYS A 102 -4.75 -21.15 -4.83
C LYS A 102 -3.69 -22.13 -4.33
N LYS A 103 -3.04 -22.86 -5.24
CA LYS A 103 -1.93 -23.80 -4.91
C LYS A 103 -0.76 -23.15 -4.20
N VAL A 104 -0.51 -21.85 -4.42
CA VAL A 104 0.62 -21.13 -3.81
C VAL A 104 0.19 -20.10 -2.77
N PHE A 105 -1.12 -19.92 -2.57
CA PHE A 105 -1.67 -18.84 -1.76
C PHE A 105 -1.24 -18.91 -0.29
N HIS A 106 -1.16 -20.11 0.29
CA HIS A 106 -0.68 -20.28 1.67
C HIS A 106 0.78 -19.82 1.83
N ASN A 107 1.64 -20.18 0.88
CA ASN A 107 3.05 -19.80 0.88
C ASN A 107 3.21 -18.29 0.63
N PHE A 108 2.37 -17.72 -0.23
CA PHE A 108 2.29 -16.27 -0.42
C PHE A 108 1.99 -15.56 0.90
N LEU A 109 0.92 -15.92 1.61
CA LEU A 109 0.57 -15.27 2.89
C LEU A 109 1.68 -15.41 3.93
N ARG A 110 2.30 -16.59 4.03
CA ARG A 110 3.45 -16.80 4.91
C ARG A 110 4.61 -15.86 4.57
N LYS A 111 4.94 -15.76 3.28
CA LYS A 111 6.02 -14.89 2.81
C LYS A 111 5.74 -13.43 3.11
N MET A 112 4.50 -12.97 2.92
CA MET A 112 4.11 -11.58 3.22
C MET A 112 4.20 -11.24 4.71
N ILE A 113 3.94 -12.22 5.60
CA ILE A 113 4.17 -12.07 7.04
C ILE A 113 5.67 -12.01 7.35
N GLU A 114 6.48 -12.91 6.79
CA GLU A 114 7.93 -12.94 6.99
C GLU A 114 8.61 -11.64 6.52
N LEU A 115 8.07 -11.01 5.48
CA LEU A 115 8.54 -9.72 4.96
C LEU A 115 8.04 -8.51 5.77
N GLY A 116 7.13 -8.70 6.72
CA GLY A 116 6.55 -7.64 7.55
C GLY A 116 5.56 -6.74 6.81
N VAL A 117 4.96 -7.23 5.72
CA VAL A 117 3.96 -6.47 4.94
C VAL A 117 2.56 -6.59 5.55
N ILE A 118 2.23 -7.81 6.00
CA ILE A 118 0.96 -8.11 6.65
C ILE A 118 1.18 -8.86 7.97
N GLU A 119 0.20 -8.78 8.85
CA GLU A 119 0.15 -9.58 10.08
C GLU A 119 -1.21 -10.23 10.27
N ARG A 120 -1.25 -11.28 11.10
CA ARG A 120 -2.50 -11.97 11.45
C ARG A 120 -3.23 -11.19 12.53
N GLU A 121 -4.53 -11.04 12.39
CA GLU A 121 -5.35 -10.46 13.44
C GLU A 121 -5.91 -11.54 14.38
N ARG A 122 -6.61 -11.11 15.45
CA ARG A 122 -7.23 -12.01 16.43
C ARG A 122 -8.27 -12.93 15.79
N GLU A 123 -9.01 -12.42 14.80
CA GLU A 123 -10.02 -13.19 14.11
C GLU A 123 -9.38 -14.17 13.10
N ARG A 124 -9.79 -15.43 13.16
CA ARG A 124 -9.20 -16.48 12.32
C ARG A 124 -9.38 -16.16 10.84
N GLY A 125 -8.27 -16.17 10.10
CA GLY A 125 -8.28 -15.90 8.66
C GLY A 125 -8.38 -14.42 8.31
N SER A 126 -8.22 -13.53 9.30
CA SER A 126 -8.13 -12.08 9.11
C SER A 126 -6.68 -11.61 9.17
N TYR A 127 -6.33 -10.70 8.28
CA TYR A 127 -5.00 -10.16 8.11
C TYR A 127 -5.10 -8.64 7.97
N ARG A 128 -4.10 -7.91 8.46
CA ARG A 128 -3.99 -6.46 8.26
C ARG A 128 -2.63 -6.09 7.70
N PHE A 129 -2.59 -4.99 6.95
CA PHE A 129 -1.32 -4.41 6.55
C PHE A 129 -0.63 -3.77 7.75
N VAL A 130 0.69 -3.93 7.82
CA VAL A 130 1.51 -3.31 8.88
C VAL A 130 1.60 -1.80 8.67
N ASN A 131 1.46 -1.34 7.43
CA ASN A 131 1.51 0.07 7.04
C ASN A 131 0.48 0.38 5.95
N GLU A 132 -0.22 1.52 6.05
CA GLU A 132 -1.28 1.92 5.11
C GLU A 132 -0.76 2.34 3.74
N ILE A 133 0.54 2.64 3.61
CA ILE A 133 1.15 2.91 2.30
C ILE A 133 1.23 1.65 1.44
N TYR A 134 1.27 0.46 2.06
CA TYR A 134 1.32 -0.80 1.31
C TYR A 134 0.09 -1.04 0.44
N PRO A 135 -1.15 -1.00 0.97
CA PRO A 135 -2.33 -1.18 0.12
C PRO A 135 -2.48 -0.06 -0.93
N ILE A 136 -2.09 1.19 -0.63
CA ILE A 136 -2.06 2.27 -1.63
C ILE A 136 -1.13 1.90 -2.80
N TYR A 137 0.09 1.50 -2.45
CA TYR A 137 1.08 1.11 -3.43
C TYR A 137 0.60 -0.04 -4.32
N ILE A 138 0.05 -1.09 -3.70
CA ILE A 138 -0.46 -2.27 -4.41
C ILE A 138 -1.57 -1.87 -5.38
N TRP A 139 -2.48 -1.01 -4.93
CA TRP A 139 -3.56 -0.48 -5.75
C TRP A 139 -2.99 0.30 -6.95
N MET A 140 -2.04 1.21 -6.74
CA MET A 140 -1.38 1.96 -7.81
C MET A 140 -0.70 1.06 -8.85
N GLU A 141 0.03 0.03 -8.41
CA GLU A 141 0.65 -0.93 -9.33
C GLU A 141 -0.39 -1.74 -10.12
N SER A 142 -1.49 -2.13 -9.48
CA SER A 142 -2.57 -2.86 -10.17
C SER A 142 -3.19 -2.02 -11.30
N SER A 143 -3.38 -0.71 -11.07
CA SER A 143 -3.95 0.23 -12.05
C SER A 143 -2.97 0.63 -13.17
N LYS A 144 -1.65 0.60 -12.94
CA LYS A 144 -0.63 0.92 -13.97
C LYS A 144 -0.67 -0.01 -15.18
N ARG A 145 -1.16 -1.25 -15.03
CA ARG A 145 -1.29 -2.23 -16.13
C ARG A 145 -2.62 -2.21 -16.87
N GLU A 146 -3.68 -1.63 -16.32
CA GLU A 146 -4.95 -1.49 -17.05
C GLU A 146 -4.85 -0.43 -18.17
N LYS A 147 -3.87 0.49 -18.06
CA LYS A 147 -3.62 1.56 -19.05
C LYS A 147 -2.61 1.18 -20.15
N LYS A 148 -2.15 -0.07 -20.20
CA LYS A 148 -1.12 -0.55 -21.15
C LYS A 148 -1.65 -1.69 -22.01
#